data_AF-A0AAJ1TNM1-F1
#
_entry.id   AF-A0AAJ1TNM1-F1
#
_cell.length_a   1.000
_cell.length_b   1.000
_cell.length_c   1.000
_cell.angle_alpha   90.00
_cell.angle_beta   90.00
_cell.angle_gamma   90.00
#
_symmetry.space_group_name_H-M   'P 1'
#
loop_
_entity.id
_entity.type
_entity.pdbx_description
1 polymer ?
#
loop_
_entity_poly.entity_id
_entity_poly.type
_entity_poly.pdbx_seq_one_letter_code
_entity_poly.pdbx_strand_id
1 'polypeptide(L)'
;MIAVAFDTLKFARALREKAKLSPEQAEGFADALADIQVVRGDIEALKIQTRGDIAALRLTTQADIASANVETLRWLVGAIGFQTLAVLGAVITLTRTFH
;
A
#
# COMPACT_ATOMS: atom_id res chain seq x y z
N MET A 1 -3.90 7.61 -21.48
CA MET A 1 -4.57 6.61 -22.35
C MET A 1 -5.89 7.23 -22.77
N ILE A 2 -6.12 7.44 -24.06
CA ILE A 2 -7.42 7.94 -24.53
C ILE A 2 -8.41 6.78 -24.39
N ALA A 3 -9.39 6.92 -23.50
CA ALA A 3 -10.46 5.93 -23.37
C ALA A 3 -11.32 6.01 -24.64
N VAL A 4 -11.24 4.97 -25.47
CA VAL A 4 -12.13 4.83 -26.63
C VAL A 4 -13.45 4.30 -26.09
N ALA A 5 -14.52 5.09 -26.20
CA ALA A 5 -15.86 4.65 -25.82
C ALA A 5 -16.29 3.47 -26.70
N PHE A 6 -16.74 2.39 -26.07
CA PHE A 6 -17.28 1.24 -26.78
C PHE A 6 -18.75 1.49 -27.12
N ASP A 7 -19.08 1.38 -28.40
CA ASP A 7 -20.43 1.59 -28.91
C ASP A 7 -21.18 0.26 -28.90
N THR A 8 -21.85 0.00 -27.77
CA THR A 8 -22.65 -1.22 -27.52
C THR A 8 -23.74 -1.42 -28.57
N LEU A 9 -24.35 -0.34 -29.08
CA LEU A 9 -25.40 -0.41 -30.12
C LEU A 9 -24.83 -0.82 -31.48
N LYS A 10 -23.68 -0.25 -31.87
CA LYS A 10 -22.98 -0.64 -33.09
C LYS A 10 -22.49 -2.09 -33.01
N PHE A 11 -22.07 -2.55 -31.83
CA PHE A 11 -21.67 -3.93 -31.60
C PHE A 11 -22.85 -4.90 -31.72
N ALA A 12 -23.98 -4.65 -31.04
CA ALA A 12 -25.19 -5.46 -31.15
C ALA A 12 -25.68 -5.53 -32.61
N ARG A 13 -25.67 -4.38 -33.32
CA ARG A 13 -26.03 -4.33 -34.74
C ARG A 13 -25.10 -5.19 -35.61
N ALA A 14 -23.79 -5.13 -35.35
CA ALA A 14 -22.82 -5.95 -36.06
C ALA A 14 -23.03 -7.45 -35.80
N LEU A 15 -23.34 -7.86 -34.57
CA LEU A 15 -23.67 -9.25 -34.23
C LEU A 15 -24.90 -9.75 -34.97
N ARG A 16 -25.96 -8.94 -35.03
CA ARG A 16 -27.17 -9.29 -35.78
C ARG A 16 -26.92 -9.39 -37.28
N GLU A 17 -26.27 -8.39 -37.86
CA GLU A 17 -26.17 -8.26 -39.32
C GLU A 17 -25.07 -9.15 -39.92
N LYS A 18 -23.93 -9.25 -39.25
CA LYS A 18 -22.74 -9.97 -39.74
C LYS A 18 -22.66 -11.39 -39.19
N ALA A 19 -22.95 -11.58 -37.90
CA ALA A 19 -22.89 -12.90 -37.27
C ALA A 19 -24.24 -13.65 -37.30
N LYS A 20 -25.30 -13.03 -37.84
CA LYS A 20 -26.64 -13.62 -38.02
C LYS A 20 -27.26 -14.11 -36.70
N LEU A 21 -26.86 -13.53 -35.57
CA LEU A 21 -27.45 -13.81 -34.27
C LEU A 21 -28.88 -13.23 -34.19
N SER A 22 -29.72 -13.85 -33.38
CA SER A 22 -31.04 -13.28 -33.09
C SER A 22 -30.88 -11.94 -32.35
N PRO A 23 -31.89 -11.05 -32.39
CA PRO A 23 -31.85 -9.79 -31.64
C PRO A 23 -31.53 -10.00 -30.15
N GLU A 24 -32.16 -10.99 -29.53
CA GLU A 24 -32.00 -11.30 -28.11
C GLU A 24 -30.57 -11.77 -27.79
N GLN A 25 -29.98 -12.59 -28.68
CA GLN A 25 -28.60 -13.02 -28.54
C GLN A 25 -27.62 -11.85 -28.69
N ALA A 26 -27.83 -11.00 -29.70
CA ALA A 26 -26.97 -9.86 -29.96
C ALA A 26 -27.00 -8.83 -28.81
N GLU A 27 -28.19 -8.59 -28.25
CA GLU A 27 -28.38 -7.73 -27.08
C GLU A 27 -27.74 -8.35 -25.83
N GLY A 28 -27.95 -9.64 -25.56
CA GLY A 28 -27.32 -10.31 -24.42
C GLY A 28 -25.78 -10.28 -24.46
N PHE A 29 -25.16 -10.43 -25.64
CA PHE A 29 -23.71 -10.28 -25.79
C PHE A 29 -23.23 -8.84 -25.60
N ALA A 30 -24.00 -7.87 -26.10
CA ALA A 30 -23.71 -6.46 -25.93
C ALA A 30 -23.76 -6.04 -24.46
N ASP A 31 -24.76 -6.52 -23.72
CA ASP A 31 -24.95 -6.25 -22.29
C ASP A 31 -23.83 -6.86 -21.45
N ALA A 32 -23.50 -8.14 -21.69
CA ALA A 32 -22.39 -8.80 -21.01
C ALA A 32 -21.04 -8.09 -21.24
N LEU A 33 -20.80 -7.53 -22.44
CA LEU A 33 -19.60 -6.74 -22.70
C LEU A 33 -19.63 -5.39 -21.98
N ALA A 34 -20.78 -4.74 -21.87
CA ALA A 34 -20.92 -3.50 -21.10
C ALA A 34 -20.57 -3.74 -19.62
N ASP A 35 -21.08 -4.81 -19.02
CA ASP A 35 -20.74 -5.21 -17.65
C ASP A 35 -19.23 -5.44 -17.47
N ILE A 36 -18.58 -6.12 -18.42
CA ILE A 36 -17.12 -6.34 -18.40
C ILE A 36 -16.36 -5.00 -18.42
N GLN A 37 -16.87 -3.99 -19.13
CA GLN A 37 -16.23 -2.67 -19.15
C GLN A 37 -16.32 -1.96 -17.80
N VAL A 38 -17.48 -2.05 -17.13
CA VAL A 38 -17.67 -1.51 -15.78
C VAL A 38 -16.71 -2.17 -14.81
N VAL A 39 -16.69 -3.51 -14.78
CA VAL A 39 -15.78 -4.29 -13.91
C VAL A 39 -14.32 -3.94 -14.18
N ARG A 40 -13.94 -3.74 -15.45
CA ARG A 40 -12.58 -3.32 -15.78
C ARG A 40 -12.26 -1.93 -15.23
N GLY A 41 -13.19 -0.99 -15.31
CA GLY A 41 -13.05 0.34 -14.71
C GLY A 41 -12.83 0.25 -13.20
N ASP A 42 -13.63 -0.56 -12.52
CA ASP A 42 -13.51 -0.80 -11.07
C ASP A 42 -12.16 -1.42 -10.71
N ILE A 43 -11.66 -2.38 -11.50
CA ILE A 43 -10.33 -2.98 -11.32
C ILE A 43 -9.22 -1.94 -11.48
N GLU A 44 -9.32 -1.06 -12.48
CA GLU A 44 -8.34 0.01 -12.70
C GLU A 44 -8.35 1.01 -11.53
N ALA A 45 -9.53 1.37 -11.03
CA ALA A 45 -9.70 2.20 -9.83
C ALA A 45 -9.10 1.53 -8.57
N LEU A 46 -9.43 0.26 -8.32
CA LEU A 46 -8.89 -0.54 -7.20
C LEU A 46 -7.38 -0.66 -7.27
N LYS A 47 -6.80 -0.76 -8.47
CA LYS A 47 -5.34 -0.81 -8.67
C LYS A 47 -4.68 0.52 -8.32
N ILE A 48 -5.30 1.65 -8.67
CA ILE A 48 -4.81 2.98 -8.29
C ILE A 48 -4.89 3.15 -6.77
N GLN A 49 -6.03 2.80 -6.16
CA GLN A 49 -6.23 2.86 -4.72
C GLN A 49 -5.20 1.99 -3.98
N THR A 50 -5.08 0.71 -4.33
CA THR A 50 -4.12 -0.22 -3.72
C THR A 50 -2.68 0.30 -3.80
N ARG A 51 -2.29 0.91 -4.92
CA ARG A 51 -0.95 1.52 -5.05
C ARG A 51 -0.77 2.72 -4.11
N GLY A 52 -1.80 3.54 -3.96
CA GLY A 52 -1.82 4.63 -2.99
C GLY A 52 -1.68 4.12 -1.55
N ASP A 53 -2.46 3.10 -1.19
CA ASP A 53 -2.43 2.51 0.15
C ASP A 53 -1.07 1.88 0.47
N ILE A 54 -0.45 1.18 -0.49
CA ILE A 54 0.91 0.63 -0.33
C ILE A 54 1.94 1.75 -0.13
N ALA A 55 1.85 2.85 -0.87
CA ALA A 55 2.76 3.98 -0.72
C ALA A 55 2.60 4.64 0.66
N ALA A 56 1.36 4.83 1.12
CA ALA A 56 1.06 5.36 2.44
C ALA A 56 1.60 4.45 3.56
N LEU A 57 1.33 3.14 3.48
CA LEU A 57 1.85 2.15 4.41
C LEU A 57 3.37 2.18 4.48
N ARG A 58 4.05 2.25 3.34
CA ARG A 58 5.52 2.31 3.29
C ARG A 58 6.06 3.56 3.99
N LEU A 59 5.42 4.71 3.81
CA LEU A 59 5.82 5.96 4.47
C LEU A 59 5.62 5.87 5.99
N THR A 60 4.45 5.38 6.43
CA THR A 60 4.16 5.19 7.86
C THR A 60 5.15 4.22 8.50
N THR A 61 5.40 3.07 7.89
CA THR A 61 6.38 2.09 8.42
C THR A 61 7.79 2.66 8.49
N GLN A 62 8.23 3.46 7.51
CA GLN A 62 9.54 4.12 7.57
C GLN A 62 9.62 5.13 8.71
N ALA A 63 8.55 5.90 8.95
CA ALA A 63 8.47 6.83 10.07
C ALA A 63 8.49 6.10 11.42
N ASP A 64 7.75 5.00 11.55
CA ASP A 64 7.70 4.18 12.76
C ASP A 64 9.08 3.57 13.07
N ILE A 65 9.78 3.05 12.06
CA ILE A 65 11.15 2.55 12.21
C ILE A 65 12.10 3.67 12.65
N ALA A 66 12.02 4.85 12.05
CA ALA A 66 12.84 5.98 12.44
C ALA A 66 12.58 6.39 13.90
N SER A 67 11.31 6.43 14.31
CA SER A 67 10.91 6.71 15.70
C SER A 67 11.46 5.66 16.67
N ALA A 68 11.30 4.38 16.34
CA ALA A 68 11.82 3.28 17.17
C ALA A 68 13.35 3.32 17.29
N ASN A 69 14.06 3.68 16.22
CA ASN A 69 15.51 3.86 16.25
C ASN A 69 15.92 5.00 17.18
N VAL A 70 15.23 6.14 17.14
CA VAL A 70 15.48 7.28 18.02
C VAL A 70 15.22 6.91 19.48
N GLU A 71 14.12 6.21 19.76
CA GLU A 71 13.80 5.75 21.12
C GLU A 71 14.86 4.77 21.64
N THR A 72 15.28 3.83 20.81
CA THR A 72 16.35 2.87 21.14
C THR A 72 17.66 3.60 21.44
N LEU A 73 18.06 4.57 20.62
CA LEU A 73 19.26 5.37 20.86
C LEU A 73 19.15 6.18 22.15
N ARG A 74 18.00 6.80 22.41
CA ARG A 74 17.76 7.54 23.65
C ARG A 74 17.93 6.66 24.88
N TRP A 75 17.39 5.44 24.84
CA TRP A 75 17.54 4.48 25.92
C TRP A 75 19.00 4.03 26.11
N LEU A 76 19.70 3.71 25.01
CA LEU A 76 21.11 3.34 25.04
C LEU A 76 22.00 4.43 25.63
N VAL A 77 21.80 5.70 25.24
CA VAL A 77 22.55 6.83 25.80
C VAL A 77 22.31 6.95 27.31
N GLY A 78 21.04 6.81 27.75
CA GLY A 78 20.70 6.80 29.17
C GLY A 78 21.36 5.66 29.94
N ALA A 79 21.35 4.45 29.38
CA ALA A 79 21.95 3.26 29.98
C ALA A 79 23.48 3.39 30.10
N ILE A 80 24.15 3.87 29.04
CA ILE A 80 25.60 4.12 29.06
C ILE A 80 25.95 5.17 30.12
N GLY A 81 25.22 6.29 30.16
CA GLY A 81 25.45 7.34 31.15
C GLY A 81 25.30 6.83 32.58
N PHE A 82 24.25 6.05 32.86
CA PHE A 82 24.05 5.42 34.16
C PHE A 82 25.18 4.45 34.50
N GLN A 83 25.58 3.58 33.56
CA GLN A 83 26.67 2.63 33.75
C GLN A 83 28.00 3.35 34.07
N THR A 84 28.32 4.45 33.38
CA THR A 84 29.52 5.24 33.65
C THR A 84 29.52 5.79 35.09
N LEU A 85 28.40 6.35 35.54
CA LEU A 85 28.28 6.87 36.91
C LEU A 85 28.41 5.75 37.95
N ALA A 86 27.79 4.59 37.70
CA ALA A 86 27.89 3.43 38.58
C ALA A 86 29.34 2.93 38.72
N VAL A 87 30.06 2.81 37.60
CA VAL A 87 31.48 2.40 37.60
C VAL A 87 32.35 3.42 38.35
N LEU A 88 32.17 4.72 38.10
CA LEU A 88 32.91 5.76 38.84
C LEU A 88 32.65 5.68 40.35
N GLY A 89 31.39 5.54 40.76
CA GLY A 89 31.02 5.38 42.17
C GLY A 89 31.65 4.14 42.81
N ALA A 90 31.67 3.01 42.10
CA ALA A 90 32.32 1.79 42.55
C ALA A 90 33.83 1.97 42.74
N VAL A 91 34.51 2.59 41.77
CA VAL A 91 35.95 2.88 41.86
C VAL A 91 36.28 3.76 43.05
N ILE A 92 35.53 4.86 43.27
CA ILE A 92 35.73 5.76 44.42
C ILE A 92 35.58 5.01 45.74
N THR A 93 34.53 4.19 45.86
CA THR A 93 34.24 3.39 47.05
C THR A 93 35.38 2.40 47.34
N LEU A 94 35.88 1.70 46.30
CA LEU A 94 37.03 0.80 46.41
C LEU A 94 38.26 1.56 46.90
N THR A 95 38.64 2.67 46.27
CA THR A 95 39.82 3.45 46.70
C THR A 95 39.73 3.94 48.14
N ARG A 96 38.55 4.32 48.64
CA ARG A 96 38.37 4.75 50.04
C ARG A 96 38.44 3.60 51.05
N THR A 97 38.20 2.38 50.62
CA THR A 97 38.19 1.20 51.50
C THR A 97 39.60 0.60 51.64
N PHE A 98 40.47 0.81 50.66
CA PHE A 98 41.85 0.30 50.64
C PHE A 98 42.93 1.33 51.06
N HIS A 99 42.54 2.55 51.44
CA HIS A 99 43.41 3.60 51.96
C HIS A 99 43.09 3.88 53.42
#